data_AF-A0A1D3RMI4-F1
#
_entry.id   AF-A0A1D3RMI4-F1
#
_cell.length_a   1.000
_cell.length_b   1.000
_cell.length_c   1.000
_cell.angle_alpha   90.00
_cell.angle_beta   90.00
_cell.angle_gamma   90.00
#
_symmetry.space_group_name_H-M   'P 1'
#
loop_
_entity.id
_entity.type
_entity.pdbx_description
1 polymer ?
#
loop_
_entity_poly.entity_id
_entity_poly.type
_entity_poly.pdbx_seq_one_letter_code
_entity_poly.pdbx_strand_id
1 'polypeptide(L)'
;MFGFYHLELPKSLQSRLHNASDKHRDGSYLGAGLMGVFSSLIVGPCVAAPLAAALMYIGQSGDVILGGSALFVMGFGMGVPLLIIGASAGSLLPKAGHWLNASKSVFGVIMLAVAIWMLERVLAAEIIMFFWAILCIIPAIYLRALDPLPSIDSGWHKLWKGVGVVLLAYGLLILVGLSAGNSNPLQPLKGLSMGATANAQAETSPAFKKIASLAELKQEIQRANANGQWVMLDFYADWCISCKEMEAYTLSKPEVKQALANIVLLQADVTKNTSTDKELLKAFNLVGPPAILFFRLDGQEQGDLRIIGYQDAETFLGQLPKI
;
A
#
# COMPACT_ATOMS: atom_id res chain seq x y z
N MET A 1 5.80 1.33 23.79
CA MET A 1 5.23 2.56 23.16
C MET A 1 3.72 2.66 23.34
N PHE A 2 3.03 1.61 23.75
CA PHE A 2 1.79 1.71 24.52
C PHE A 2 2.14 1.20 25.92
N GLY A 3 1.83 1.95 26.97
CA GLY A 3 2.24 1.65 28.35
C GLY A 3 1.62 0.39 28.97
N PHE A 4 1.23 -0.60 28.15
CA PHE A 4 0.49 -1.78 28.57
C PHE A 4 1.32 -3.07 28.59
N TYR A 5 2.42 -3.13 27.85
CA TYR A 5 3.43 -4.18 27.98
C TYR A 5 4.80 -3.56 27.77
N HIS A 6 5.45 -3.20 28.88
CA HIS A 6 6.89 -3.15 28.90
C HIS A 6 7.36 -4.61 28.86
N LEU A 7 7.80 -5.10 27.70
CA LEU A 7 8.83 -6.16 27.70
C LEU A 7 10.10 -5.53 28.28
N GLU A 8 10.06 -5.22 29.56
CA GLU A 8 11.25 -4.95 30.34
C GLU A 8 11.90 -6.31 30.55
N LEU A 9 13.07 -6.47 29.93
CA LEU A 9 14.03 -7.49 30.34
C LEU A 9 14.12 -7.48 31.87
N PRO A 10 14.22 -8.66 32.51
CA PRO A 10 14.20 -8.77 33.97
C PRO A 10 15.14 -7.73 34.59
N LYS A 11 14.67 -7.03 35.63
CA LYS A 11 15.35 -5.85 36.23
C LYS A 11 16.82 -6.11 36.59
N SER A 12 17.23 -7.37 36.73
CA SER A 12 18.61 -7.81 36.91
C SER A 12 19.49 -7.63 35.65
N LEU A 13 18.98 -7.91 34.45
CA LEU A 13 19.67 -7.65 33.19
C LEU A 13 19.70 -6.16 32.88
N GLN A 14 18.58 -5.47 33.15
CA GLN A 14 18.46 -4.05 32.89
C GLN A 14 19.37 -3.23 33.80
N SER A 15 19.49 -3.56 35.09
CA SER A 15 20.43 -2.89 36.00
C SER A 15 21.89 -3.20 35.69
N ARG A 16 22.22 -4.42 35.21
CA ARG A 16 23.58 -4.74 34.75
C ARG A 16 23.96 -4.01 33.47
N LEU A 17 23.03 -3.90 32.52
CA LEU A 17 23.26 -3.17 31.28
C LEU A 17 23.29 -1.67 31.54
N HIS A 18 22.45 -1.16 32.45
CA HIS A 18 22.41 0.25 32.80
C HIS A 18 23.63 0.69 33.61
N ASN A 19 24.15 -0.14 34.53
CA ASN A 19 25.41 0.12 35.22
C ASN A 19 26.63 -0.03 34.31
N ALA A 20 26.59 -0.92 33.31
CA ALA A 20 27.62 -0.98 32.27
C ALA A 20 27.56 0.26 31.36
N SER A 21 26.35 0.78 31.09
CA SER A 21 26.12 1.95 30.25
C SER A 21 26.43 3.28 30.96
N ASP A 22 26.18 3.39 32.27
CA ASP A 22 26.57 4.57 33.08
C ASP A 22 28.09 4.72 33.16
N LYS A 23 28.84 3.62 33.04
CA LYS A 23 30.31 3.65 32.92
C LYS A 23 30.80 4.09 31.53
N HIS A 24 29.90 4.15 30.53
CA HIS A 24 30.17 4.54 29.14
C HIS A 24 29.43 5.83 28.72
N ARG A 25 29.09 6.71 29.67
CA ARG A 25 28.46 8.02 29.41
C ARG A 25 29.37 9.09 28.81
N ASP A 26 30.63 8.79 28.54
CA ASP A 26 31.52 9.65 27.77
C ASP A 26 31.67 9.12 26.34
N GLY A 27 30.85 9.64 25.43
CA GLY A 27 31.24 9.87 24.04
C GLY A 27 31.65 8.66 23.18
N SER A 28 31.09 7.46 23.38
CA SER A 28 31.41 6.35 22.49
C SER A 28 30.72 6.53 21.13
N TYR A 29 31.49 6.97 20.13
CA TYR A 29 31.12 6.98 18.70
C TYR A 29 30.50 5.65 18.22
N LEU A 30 30.83 4.55 18.91
CA LEU A 30 30.31 3.22 18.65
C LEU A 30 28.82 3.08 19.03
N GLY A 31 28.38 3.75 20.10
CA GLY A 31 26.96 3.79 20.51
C GLY A 31 26.09 4.65 19.60
N ALA A 32 26.62 5.79 19.15
CA ALA A 32 25.96 6.63 18.14
C ALA A 32 25.84 5.90 16.79
N GLY A 33 26.89 5.17 16.39
CA GLY A 33 26.88 4.34 15.18
C GLY A 33 25.83 3.22 15.24
N LEU A 34 25.74 2.50 16.36
CA LEU A 34 24.78 1.40 16.50
C LEU A 34 23.33 1.90 16.45
N MET A 35 23.02 3.02 17.11
CA MET A 35 21.69 3.64 17.06
C MET A 35 21.33 4.11 15.65
N GLY A 36 22.30 4.66 14.90
CA GLY A 36 22.10 5.05 13.50
C GLY A 36 21.74 3.88 12.59
N VAL A 37 22.43 2.74 12.75
CA VAL A 37 22.16 1.52 11.96
C VAL A 37 20.74 1.01 12.21
N PHE A 38 20.32 0.88 13.46
CA PHE A 38 18.96 0.43 13.76
C PHE A 38 17.89 1.40 13.23
N SER A 39 18.11 2.71 13.34
CA SER A 39 17.19 3.70 12.77
C SER A 39 17.10 3.62 11.26
N SER A 40 18.22 3.46 10.54
CA SER A 40 18.20 3.32 9.07
C SER A 40 17.47 2.06 8.62
N LEU A 41 17.62 0.95 9.35
CA LEU A 41 16.99 -0.32 9.03
C LEU A 41 15.47 -0.25 9.14
N ILE A 42 14.97 0.46 10.17
CA ILE A 42 13.53 0.66 10.42
C ILE A 42 12.94 1.69 9.45
N VAL A 43 13.71 2.70 9.06
CA VAL A 43 13.27 3.72 8.09
C VAL A 43 13.26 3.17 6.65
N GLY A 44 14.12 2.20 6.34
CA GLY A 44 14.22 1.53 5.03
C GLY A 44 12.88 1.20 4.36
N PRO A 45 11.96 0.44 5.01
CA PRO A 45 10.66 0.12 4.42
C PRO A 45 9.77 1.34 4.11
N CYS A 46 9.96 2.46 4.80
CA CYS A 46 9.19 3.69 4.60
C CYS A 46 9.69 4.52 3.41
N VAL A 47 10.98 4.42 3.05
CA VAL A 47 11.58 5.16 1.92
C VAL A 47 11.65 4.33 0.63
N ALA A 48 11.29 3.05 0.70
CA ALA A 48 11.41 2.10 -0.41
C ALA A 48 10.60 2.51 -1.66
N ALA A 49 9.38 3.01 -1.49
CA ALA A 49 8.54 3.43 -2.62
C ALA A 49 9.07 4.70 -3.32
N PRO A 50 9.44 5.78 -2.60
CA PRO A 50 10.13 6.93 -3.21
C PRO A 50 11.44 6.55 -3.90
N LEU A 51 12.24 5.66 -3.30
CA LEU A 51 13.49 5.17 -3.88
C LEU A 51 13.23 4.38 -5.17
N ALA A 52 12.24 3.51 -5.19
CA ALA A 52 11.86 2.76 -6.39
C ALA A 52 11.41 3.69 -7.53
N ALA A 53 10.60 4.71 -7.22
CA ALA A 53 10.20 5.72 -8.21
C ALA A 53 11.39 6.53 -8.74
N ALA A 54 12.32 6.93 -7.87
CA ALA A 54 13.54 7.62 -8.26
C ALA A 54 14.43 6.74 -9.15
N LEU A 55 14.62 5.47 -8.78
CA LEU A 55 15.39 4.49 -9.57
C LEU A 55 14.75 4.23 -10.94
N MET A 56 13.42 4.19 -11.02
CA MET A 56 12.69 4.03 -12.28
C MET A 56 12.86 5.25 -13.20
N TYR A 57 12.82 6.46 -12.62
CA TYR A 57 13.08 7.71 -13.37
C TYR A 57 14.52 7.81 -13.88
N ILE A 58 15.50 7.38 -13.07
CA ILE A 58 16.92 7.31 -13.47
C ILE A 58 17.11 6.28 -14.59
N GLY A 59 16.41 5.14 -14.52
CA GLY A 59 16.44 4.11 -15.55
C GLY A 59 15.95 4.58 -16.93
N GLN A 60 14.99 5.52 -16.98
CA GLN A 60 14.53 6.11 -18.24
C GLN A 60 15.41 7.26 -18.74
N SER A 61 16.04 8.02 -17.84
CA SER A 61 16.77 9.25 -18.20
C SER A 61 18.25 9.03 -18.49
N GLY A 62 18.85 7.93 -18.02
CA GLY A 62 20.27 7.58 -18.27
C GLY A 62 21.31 8.50 -17.64
N ASP A 63 20.90 9.58 -16.96
CA ASP A 63 21.78 10.59 -16.40
C ASP A 63 22.04 10.37 -14.89
N VAL A 64 23.23 9.85 -14.60
CA VAL A 64 23.67 9.46 -13.25
C VAL A 64 23.83 10.67 -12.32
N ILE A 65 24.13 11.86 -12.87
CA ILE A 65 24.38 13.07 -12.09
C ILE A 65 23.06 13.62 -11.52
N LEU A 66 21.99 13.57 -12.31
CA LEU A 66 20.67 14.00 -11.86
C LEU A 66 20.13 13.09 -10.75
N GLY A 67 20.29 11.78 -10.89
CA GLY A 67 19.94 10.80 -9.85
C GLY A 67 20.73 10.97 -8.55
N GLY A 68 22.05 11.16 -8.66
CA GLY A 68 22.91 11.39 -7.50
C GLY A 68 22.54 12.66 -6.73
N SER A 69 22.26 13.75 -7.43
CA SER A 69 21.84 15.01 -6.81
C SER A 69 20.45 14.93 -6.16
N ALA A 70 19.49 14.23 -6.79
CA ALA A 70 18.14 14.03 -6.23
C ALA A 70 18.17 13.21 -4.94
N LEU A 71 18.96 12.13 -4.91
CA LEU A 71 19.18 11.33 -3.71
C LEU A 71 19.86 12.13 -2.60
N PHE A 72 20.82 12.99 -2.97
CA PHE A 72 21.50 13.86 -2.01
C PHE A 72 20.55 14.90 -1.39
N VAL A 73 19.72 15.57 -2.20
CA VAL A 73 18.74 16.55 -1.73
C VAL A 73 17.67 15.90 -0.85
N MET A 74 17.20 14.70 -1.19
CA MET A 74 16.23 13.97 -0.38
C MET A 74 16.80 13.55 0.99
N GLY A 75 18.05 13.06 1.00
CA GLY A 75 18.77 12.74 2.23
C GLY A 75 19.01 13.97 3.12
N PHE A 76 19.42 15.09 2.51
CA PHE A 76 19.54 16.36 3.21
C PHE A 76 18.18 16.86 3.74
N GLY A 77 17.12 16.74 2.93
CA GLY A 77 15.78 17.18 3.27
C GLY A 77 15.17 16.46 4.48
N MET A 78 15.42 15.15 4.64
CA MET A 78 14.97 14.40 5.82
C MET A 78 15.88 14.57 7.04
N GLY A 79 17.19 14.78 6.83
CA GLY A 79 18.18 14.93 7.91
C GLY A 79 18.18 16.32 8.56
N VAL A 80 17.94 17.38 7.77
CA VAL A 80 17.95 18.78 8.23
C VAL A 80 16.92 19.03 9.35
N PRO A 81 15.65 18.58 9.27
CA PRO A 81 14.70 18.74 10.36
C PRO A 81 15.14 18.04 11.65
N LEU A 82 15.74 16.84 11.56
CA LEU A 82 16.23 16.11 12.73
C LEU A 82 17.45 16.80 13.36
N LEU A 83 18.36 17.35 12.54
CA LEU A 83 19.49 18.15 13.02
C LEU A 83 19.03 19.45 13.68
N ILE A 84 18.04 20.15 13.10
CA ILE A 84 17.47 21.37 13.66
C ILE A 84 16.81 21.08 15.01
N ILE A 85 16.01 20.01 15.10
CA ILE A 85 15.34 19.61 16.34
C ILE A 85 16.37 19.16 17.39
N GLY A 86 17.40 18.41 16.99
CA GLY A 86 18.49 17.97 17.88
C GLY A 86 19.33 19.13 18.40
N ALA A 87 19.66 20.10 17.55
CA ALA A 87 20.37 21.31 17.95
C ALA A 87 19.49 22.25 18.82
N SER A 88 18.18 22.26 18.58
CA SER A 88 17.22 23.08 19.34
C SER A 88 16.71 22.39 20.62
N ALA A 89 17.05 21.12 20.84
CA ALA A 89 16.58 20.33 21.98
C ALA A 89 17.09 20.85 23.33
N GLY A 90 18.12 21.72 23.33
CA GLY A 90 18.67 22.33 24.53
C GLY A 90 17.99 23.63 24.99
N SER A 91 17.29 24.36 24.11
CA SER A 91 16.75 25.70 24.45
C SER A 91 15.27 25.92 24.16
N LEU A 92 14.64 25.09 23.32
CA LEU A 92 13.28 25.35 22.82
C LEU A 92 12.21 24.35 23.27
N LEU A 93 12.58 23.28 23.97
CA LEU A 93 11.63 22.27 24.44
C LEU A 93 11.08 22.65 25.84
N PRO A 94 9.81 23.04 25.96
CA PRO A 94 9.17 23.14 27.27
C PRO A 94 9.21 21.77 27.96
N LYS A 95 9.30 21.78 29.31
CA LYS A 95 9.37 20.57 30.15
C LYS A 95 8.49 19.47 29.59
N ALA A 96 9.08 18.27 29.41
CA ALA A 96 8.43 17.05 28.96
C ALA A 96 7.21 16.71 29.84
N GLY A 97 6.08 17.36 29.55
CA GLY A 97 4.81 17.18 30.22
C GLY A 97 3.86 16.38 29.33
N HIS A 98 2.57 16.70 29.42
CA HIS A 98 1.51 15.95 28.76
C HIS A 98 1.64 15.91 27.22
N TRP A 99 2.27 16.92 26.61
CA TRP A 99 2.48 17.04 25.16
C TRP A 99 3.44 15.97 24.59
N LEU A 100 4.48 15.58 25.32
CA LEU A 100 5.43 14.55 24.86
C LEU A 100 4.75 13.18 24.74
N ASN A 101 3.88 12.83 25.70
CA ASN A 101 3.10 11.59 25.66
C ASN A 101 2.06 11.59 24.53
N ALA A 102 1.53 12.77 24.19
CA ALA A 102 0.59 12.96 23.09
C ALA A 102 1.28 12.69 21.75
N SER A 103 2.40 13.36 21.47
CA SER A 103 3.19 13.18 20.24
C SER A 103 3.70 11.74 20.08
N LYS A 104 4.15 11.13 21.19
CA LYS A 104 4.63 9.74 21.22
C LYS A 104 3.55 8.74 20.80
N SER A 105 2.31 8.94 21.26
CA SER A 105 1.17 8.12 20.88
C SER A 105 0.82 8.28 19.39
N VAL A 106 0.85 9.51 18.86
CA VAL A 106 0.59 9.78 17.43
C VAL A 106 1.62 9.10 16.53
N PHE A 107 2.92 9.25 16.82
CA PHE A 107 3.97 8.58 16.06
C PHE A 107 3.88 7.05 16.14
N GLY A 108 3.45 6.51 17.29
CA GLY A 108 3.22 5.08 17.47
C GLY A 108 2.09 4.53 16.59
N VAL A 109 0.96 5.25 16.49
CA VAL A 109 -0.17 4.87 15.63
C VAL A 109 0.22 4.92 14.16
N ILE A 110 0.94 5.96 13.73
CA ILE A 110 1.42 6.08 12.35
C ILE A 110 2.37 4.92 11.99
N MET A 111 3.32 4.59 12.88
CA MET A 111 4.22 3.44 12.66
C MET A 111 3.47 2.12 12.58
N LEU A 112 2.47 1.91 13.44
CA LEU A 112 1.66 0.71 13.41
C LEU A 112 0.81 0.64 12.12
N ALA A 113 0.29 1.77 11.63
CA ALA A 113 -0.45 1.85 10.38
C ALA A 113 0.42 1.47 9.17
N VAL A 114 1.67 1.95 9.12
CA VAL A 114 2.64 1.57 8.09
C VAL A 114 2.99 0.08 8.16
N ALA A 115 3.12 -0.48 9.37
CA ALA A 115 3.38 -1.91 9.55
C ALA A 115 2.23 -2.77 9.02
N ILE A 116 0.97 -2.38 9.28
CA ILE A 116 -0.20 -3.07 8.71
C ILE A 116 -0.25 -2.89 7.20
N TRP A 117 0.06 -1.71 6.69
CA TRP A 117 0.13 -1.46 5.25
C TRP A 117 1.19 -2.32 4.54
N MET A 118 2.31 -2.64 5.20
CA MET A 118 3.25 -3.63 4.67
C MET A 118 2.71 -5.07 4.77
N LEU A 119 1.97 -5.38 5.83
CA LEU A 119 1.36 -6.70 6.04
C LEU A 119 0.23 -6.98 5.02
N GLU A 120 -0.41 -5.93 4.49
CA GLU A 120 -1.39 -6.00 3.39
C GLU A 120 -0.87 -6.72 2.15
N ARG A 121 0.44 -6.70 1.91
CA ARG A 121 1.04 -7.36 0.75
C ARG A 121 1.14 -8.88 0.87
N VAL A 122 0.99 -9.46 2.06
CA VAL A 122 1.27 -10.89 2.31
C VAL A 122 0.05 -11.66 2.81
N LEU A 123 -0.99 -11.00 3.34
CA LEU A 123 -2.17 -11.65 3.93
C LEU A 123 -3.46 -11.42 3.11
N ALA A 124 -4.40 -12.37 3.21
CA ALA A 124 -5.73 -12.26 2.58
C ALA A 124 -6.54 -11.09 3.17
N ALA A 125 -7.33 -10.42 2.30
CA ALA A 125 -8.04 -9.17 2.59
C ALA A 125 -8.90 -9.19 3.88
N GLU A 126 -9.42 -10.36 4.25
CA GLU A 126 -10.26 -10.53 5.45
C GLU A 126 -9.48 -10.29 6.76
N ILE A 127 -8.23 -10.74 6.86
CA ILE A 127 -7.42 -10.61 8.09
C ILE A 127 -6.93 -9.17 8.25
N ILE A 128 -6.67 -8.49 7.13
CA ILE A 128 -6.27 -7.08 7.08
C ILE A 128 -7.35 -6.16 7.61
N MET A 129 -8.61 -6.44 7.28
CA MET A 129 -9.72 -5.61 7.72
C MET A 129 -9.92 -5.73 9.25
N PHE A 130 -9.69 -6.91 9.83
CA PHE A 130 -9.63 -7.10 11.29
C PHE A 130 -8.46 -6.33 11.94
N PHE A 131 -7.27 -6.39 11.34
CA PHE A 131 -6.09 -5.71 11.84
C PHE A 131 -6.22 -4.18 11.77
N TRP A 132 -6.82 -3.63 10.70
CA TRP A 132 -7.16 -2.21 10.58
C TRP A 132 -8.23 -1.78 11.58
N ALA A 133 -9.29 -2.57 11.77
CA ALA A 133 -10.33 -2.27 12.75
C ALA A 133 -9.75 -2.25 14.18
N ILE A 134 -8.92 -3.24 14.53
CA ILE A 134 -8.21 -3.29 15.81
C ILE A 134 -7.27 -2.09 15.98
N LEU A 135 -6.55 -1.72 14.92
CA LEU A 135 -5.65 -0.56 14.92
C LEU A 135 -6.38 0.78 15.03
N CYS A 136 -7.61 0.92 14.53
CA CYS A 136 -8.40 2.14 14.72
C CYS A 136 -9.11 2.17 16.09
N ILE A 137 -9.55 1.02 16.61
CA ILE A 137 -10.31 0.91 17.86
C ILE A 137 -9.40 1.07 19.10
N ILE A 138 -8.22 0.44 19.12
CA ILE A 138 -7.33 0.48 20.29
C ILE A 138 -6.87 1.92 20.63
N PRO A 139 -6.43 2.75 19.67
CA PRO A 139 -6.06 4.14 19.93
C PRO A 139 -7.27 5.01 20.29
N ALA A 140 -8.46 4.75 19.73
CA ALA A 140 -9.68 5.48 20.06
C ALA A 140 -10.11 5.25 21.53
N ILE A 141 -9.94 4.02 22.03
CA ILE A 141 -10.16 3.69 23.45
C ILE A 141 -9.08 4.34 24.32
N TYR A 142 -7.81 4.33 23.88
CA TYR A 142 -6.70 4.93 24.64
C TYR A 142 -6.76 6.46 24.73
N LEU A 143 -7.40 7.11 23.75
CA LEU A 143 -7.72 8.55 23.77
C LEU A 143 -8.91 8.89 24.67
N ARG A 144 -9.47 7.91 25.39
CA ARG A 144 -10.50 8.13 26.42
C ARG A 144 -11.76 8.78 25.84
N ALA A 145 -12.19 8.28 24.67
CA ALA A 145 -13.33 8.82 23.92
C ALA A 145 -14.70 8.63 24.62
N LEU A 146 -14.82 7.71 25.58
CA LEU A 146 -16.08 7.37 26.27
C LEU A 146 -16.22 7.92 27.71
N ASP A 147 -15.21 8.57 28.29
CA ASP A 147 -15.37 9.13 29.66
C ASP A 147 -16.10 10.50 29.64
N PRO A 148 -17.12 10.69 30.50
CA PRO A 148 -17.82 11.97 30.62
C PRO A 148 -16.88 13.08 31.13
N LEU A 149 -16.99 14.26 30.53
CA LEU A 149 -16.10 15.40 30.80
C LEU A 149 -16.23 15.90 32.25
N PRO A 150 -15.12 16.10 32.99
CA PRO A 150 -15.08 17.08 34.07
C PRO A 150 -15.16 18.49 33.45
N SER A 151 -15.95 19.36 34.07
CA SER A 151 -16.46 20.62 33.51
C SER A 151 -15.46 21.77 33.35
N ILE A 152 -14.15 21.55 33.53
CA ILE A 152 -13.14 22.62 33.40
C ILE A 152 -11.84 22.01 32.82
N ASP A 153 -11.60 22.10 31.50
CA ASP A 153 -10.33 22.66 30.94
C ASP A 153 -10.21 22.69 29.40
N SER A 154 -9.37 23.63 28.94
CA SER A 154 -8.74 23.92 27.63
C SER A 154 -9.30 23.29 26.34
N GLY A 155 -9.64 24.15 25.36
CA GLY A 155 -10.14 23.79 24.02
C GLY A 155 -9.24 22.84 23.22
N TRP A 156 -7.95 22.72 23.55
CA TRP A 156 -7.02 21.80 22.92
C TRP A 156 -7.36 20.31 23.19
N HIS A 157 -7.87 20.00 24.37
CA HIS A 157 -8.33 18.64 24.71
C HIS A 157 -9.62 18.26 23.97
N LYS A 158 -10.49 19.23 23.65
CA LYS A 158 -11.70 19.00 22.84
C LYS A 158 -11.35 18.64 21.39
N LEU A 159 -10.30 19.24 20.83
CA LEU A 159 -9.86 18.99 19.46
C LEU A 159 -9.24 17.59 19.31
N TRP A 160 -8.40 17.16 20.27
CA TRP A 160 -7.85 15.80 20.32
C TRP A 160 -8.93 14.73 20.52
N LYS A 161 -9.99 15.03 21.30
CA LYS A 161 -11.16 14.16 21.41
C LYS A 161 -11.94 14.04 20.10
N GLY A 162 -12.11 15.14 19.35
CA GLY A 162 -12.75 15.14 18.04
C GLY A 162 -12.05 14.23 17.04
N VAL A 163 -10.71 14.27 16.99
CA VAL A 163 -9.92 13.37 16.14
C VAL A 163 -10.09 11.90 16.56
N GLY A 164 -10.12 11.61 17.86
CA GLY A 164 -10.37 10.26 18.38
C GLY A 164 -11.77 9.72 18.02
N VAL A 165 -12.80 10.57 18.04
CA VAL A 165 -14.17 10.20 17.66
C VAL A 165 -14.31 9.98 16.16
N VAL A 166 -13.66 10.81 15.32
CA VAL A 166 -13.61 10.62 13.87
C VAL A 166 -12.90 9.31 13.51
N LEU A 167 -11.81 8.96 14.21
CA LEU A 167 -11.09 7.70 14.01
C LEU A 167 -11.93 6.49 14.45
N LEU A 168 -12.70 6.60 15.54
CA LEU A 168 -13.63 5.57 16.00
C LEU A 168 -14.78 5.39 14.99
N ALA A 169 -15.38 6.49 14.51
CA ALA A 169 -16.41 6.45 13.48
C ALA A 169 -15.89 5.81 12.19
N TYR A 170 -14.66 6.12 11.78
CA TYR A 170 -14.01 5.49 10.63
C TYR A 170 -13.76 3.99 10.84
N GLY A 171 -13.28 3.58 12.03
CA GLY A 171 -13.13 2.16 12.39
C GLY A 171 -14.46 1.40 12.43
N LEU A 172 -15.52 2.04 12.91
CA LEU A 172 -16.88 1.47 12.92
C LEU A 172 -17.43 1.33 11.49
N LEU A 173 -17.19 2.32 10.62
CA LEU A 173 -17.56 2.27 9.21
C LEU A 173 -16.87 1.14 8.45
N ILE A 174 -15.59 0.88 8.74
CA ILE A 174 -14.86 -0.27 8.17
C ILE A 174 -15.48 -1.59 8.65
N LEU A 175 -15.85 -1.70 9.92
CA LEU A 175 -16.45 -2.92 10.49
C LEU A 175 -17.84 -3.20 9.92
N VAL A 176 -18.65 -2.15 9.70
CA VAL A 176 -19.95 -2.25 9.02
C VAL A 176 -19.76 -2.57 7.53
N GLY A 177 -18.75 -2.00 6.86
CA GLY A 177 -18.39 -2.34 5.48
C GLY A 177 -17.92 -3.79 5.29
N LEU A 178 -17.22 -4.35 6.29
CA LEU A 178 -16.83 -5.77 6.30
C LEU A 178 -18.06 -6.69 6.46
N SER A 179 -19.02 -6.31 7.31
CA SER A 179 -20.27 -7.07 7.46
C SER A 179 -21.14 -7.06 6.19
N ALA A 180 -20.93 -6.08 5.30
CA ALA A 180 -21.55 -6.01 3.99
C ALA A 180 -20.79 -6.80 2.89
N GLY A 181 -19.73 -7.56 3.24
CA GLY A 181 -19.00 -8.44 2.31
C GLY A 181 -18.02 -7.70 1.39
N ASN A 182 -17.64 -6.47 1.71
CA ASN A 182 -16.79 -5.65 0.84
C ASN A 182 -15.31 -5.76 1.23
N SER A 183 -14.46 -6.17 0.28
CA SER A 183 -13.03 -6.42 0.50
C SER A 183 -12.13 -5.17 0.38
N ASN A 184 -12.72 -3.99 0.17
CA ASN A 184 -11.97 -2.76 -0.09
C ASN A 184 -12.03 -1.78 1.09
N PRO A 185 -10.91 -1.54 1.80
CA PRO A 185 -10.85 -0.64 2.97
C PRO A 185 -11.09 0.83 2.60
N LEU A 186 -10.85 1.22 1.34
CA LEU A 186 -11.04 2.58 0.83
C LEU A 186 -12.49 2.91 0.44
N GLN A 187 -13.38 1.90 0.31
CA GLN A 187 -14.78 2.11 -0.06
C GLN A 187 -15.74 1.31 0.83
N PRO A 188 -15.75 1.52 2.16
CA PRO A 188 -16.57 0.75 3.09
C PRO A 188 -18.08 0.91 2.84
N LEU A 189 -18.52 1.98 2.16
CA LEU A 189 -19.93 2.29 1.92
C LEU A 189 -20.49 1.80 0.57
N LYS A 190 -19.70 1.18 -0.32
CA LYS A 190 -20.21 0.79 -1.64
C LYS A 190 -21.30 -0.30 -1.57
N GLY A 191 -21.37 -1.05 -0.46
CA GLY A 191 -22.44 -2.01 -0.17
C GLY A 191 -23.62 -1.45 0.64
N LEU A 192 -23.56 -0.19 1.07
CA LEU A 192 -24.55 0.47 1.95
C LEU A 192 -25.33 1.56 1.23
N SER A 193 -25.62 1.40 -0.06
CA SER A 193 -26.62 2.23 -0.75
C SER A 193 -28.00 1.95 -0.13
N MET A 194 -28.28 2.65 0.97
CA MET A 194 -29.52 2.58 1.73
C MET A 194 -30.58 3.37 0.95
N GLY A 195 -31.18 2.70 -0.03
CA GLY A 195 -32.21 3.31 -0.88
C GLY A 195 -32.24 2.85 -2.34
N ALA A 196 -32.00 1.58 -2.63
CA ALA A 196 -32.44 0.98 -3.89
C ALA A 196 -32.56 -0.55 -3.73
N THR A 197 -33.76 -1.02 -3.41
CA THR A 197 -34.23 -2.32 -3.91
C THR A 197 -34.38 -2.19 -5.41
N ALA A 198 -33.27 -2.28 -6.12
CA ALA A 198 -33.24 -2.48 -7.56
C ALA A 198 -32.32 -3.68 -7.78
N ASN A 199 -32.87 -4.72 -8.40
CA ASN A 199 -32.22 -5.95 -8.82
C ASN A 199 -30.69 -5.86 -8.83
N ALA A 200 -30.05 -6.62 -7.95
CA ALA A 200 -28.70 -7.07 -8.18
C ALA A 200 -28.72 -8.02 -9.40
N GLN A 201 -28.90 -7.45 -10.59
CA GLN A 201 -28.26 -7.99 -11.76
C GLN A 201 -26.78 -7.88 -11.45
N ALA A 202 -26.15 -9.04 -11.33
CA ALA A 202 -24.72 -9.19 -11.36
C ALA A 202 -24.17 -8.20 -12.39
N GLU A 203 -23.53 -7.14 -11.90
CA GLU A 203 -22.57 -6.37 -12.66
C GLU A 203 -21.60 -7.42 -13.18
N THR A 204 -21.78 -7.79 -14.44
CA THR A 204 -20.89 -8.70 -15.15
C THR A 204 -19.58 -7.95 -15.25
N SER A 205 -18.75 -8.11 -14.22
CA SER A 205 -17.32 -7.92 -14.39
C SER A 205 -16.93 -8.67 -15.65
N PRO A 206 -16.16 -8.06 -16.55
CA PRO A 206 -15.68 -8.74 -17.74
C PRO A 206 -15.19 -10.14 -17.33
N ALA A 207 -15.76 -11.18 -17.94
CA ALA A 207 -15.52 -12.56 -17.51
C ALA A 207 -14.11 -12.97 -17.92
N PHE A 208 -13.11 -12.50 -17.17
CA PHE A 208 -11.72 -12.87 -17.36
C PHE A 208 -11.58 -14.37 -17.17
N LYS A 209 -11.18 -15.05 -18.24
CA LYS A 209 -10.85 -16.46 -18.17
C LYS A 209 -9.41 -16.62 -17.71
N LYS A 210 -9.22 -17.26 -16.56
CA LYS A 210 -7.89 -17.54 -16.03
C LYS A 210 -7.17 -18.56 -16.89
N ILE A 211 -5.90 -18.29 -17.19
CA ILE A 211 -4.98 -19.21 -17.86
C ILE A 211 -3.71 -19.38 -17.01
N ALA A 212 -3.14 -20.57 -17.02
CA ALA A 212 -1.96 -20.90 -16.22
C ALA A 212 -0.72 -21.25 -17.06
N SER A 213 -0.89 -21.52 -18.36
CA SER A 213 0.22 -21.97 -19.21
C SER A 213 0.19 -21.38 -20.62
N LEU A 214 1.35 -21.42 -21.27
CA LEU A 214 1.50 -20.98 -22.66
C LEU A 214 0.75 -21.89 -23.64
N ALA A 215 0.54 -23.17 -23.29
CA ALA A 215 -0.27 -24.09 -24.08
C ALA A 215 -1.75 -23.70 -24.05
N GLU A 216 -2.29 -23.40 -22.86
CA GLU A 216 -3.65 -22.89 -22.69
C GLU A 216 -3.85 -21.56 -23.39
N LEU A 217 -2.89 -20.63 -23.29
CA LEU A 217 -2.93 -19.36 -24.00
C LEU A 217 -3.08 -19.57 -25.51
N LYS A 218 -2.24 -20.41 -26.10
CA LYS A 218 -2.29 -20.71 -27.55
C LYS A 218 -3.62 -21.33 -27.96
N GLN A 219 -4.17 -22.22 -27.13
CA GLN A 219 -5.46 -22.85 -27.39
C GLN A 219 -6.61 -21.83 -27.38
N GLU A 220 -6.62 -20.92 -26.41
CA GLU A 220 -7.65 -19.88 -26.34
C GLU A 220 -7.52 -18.85 -27.46
N ILE A 221 -6.30 -18.48 -27.85
CA ILE A 221 -6.07 -17.62 -29.03
C ILE A 221 -6.61 -18.28 -30.29
N GLN A 222 -6.33 -19.58 -30.51
CA GLN A 222 -6.86 -20.30 -31.66
C GLN A 222 -8.39 -20.34 -31.68
N ARG A 223 -9.02 -20.52 -30.51
CA ARG A 223 -10.48 -20.50 -30.36
C ARG A 223 -11.07 -19.13 -30.65
N ALA A 224 -10.45 -18.06 -30.16
CA ALA A 224 -10.89 -16.69 -30.41
C ALA A 224 -10.74 -16.32 -31.89
N ASN A 225 -9.62 -16.70 -32.51
CA ASN A 225 -9.37 -16.49 -33.94
C ASN A 225 -10.39 -17.21 -34.82
N ALA A 226 -10.79 -18.44 -34.46
CA ALA A 226 -11.84 -19.18 -35.17
C ALA A 226 -13.21 -18.46 -35.14
N ASN A 227 -13.45 -17.66 -34.10
CA ASN A 227 -14.67 -16.85 -33.95
C ASN A 227 -14.51 -15.42 -34.49
N GLY A 228 -13.35 -15.06 -35.05
CA GLY A 228 -13.10 -13.71 -35.55
C GLY A 228 -12.99 -12.65 -34.44
N GLN A 229 -12.53 -13.03 -33.24
CA GLN A 229 -12.43 -12.14 -32.07
C GLN A 229 -10.98 -11.84 -31.70
N TRP A 230 -10.72 -10.62 -31.24
CA TRP A 230 -9.44 -10.25 -30.64
C TRP A 230 -9.29 -10.88 -29.24
N VAL A 231 -8.06 -11.03 -28.78
CA VAL A 231 -7.77 -11.50 -27.42
C VAL A 231 -6.99 -10.45 -26.66
N MET A 232 -7.44 -10.13 -25.46
CA MET A 232 -6.70 -9.34 -24.48
C MET A 232 -6.20 -10.28 -23.38
N LEU A 233 -4.90 -10.26 -23.13
CA LEU A 233 -4.27 -11.01 -22.04
C LEU A 233 -3.76 -10.04 -20.98
N ASP A 234 -4.35 -10.11 -19.79
CA ASP A 234 -3.93 -9.36 -18.60
C ASP A 234 -2.98 -10.20 -17.72
N PHE A 235 -1.79 -9.69 -17.43
CA PHE A 235 -0.87 -10.27 -16.46
C PHE A 235 -1.13 -9.67 -15.08
N TYR A 236 -1.68 -10.47 -14.18
CA TYR A 236 -2.12 -10.07 -12.86
C TYR A 236 -1.29 -10.72 -11.75
N ALA A 237 -1.13 -10.01 -10.62
CA ALA A 237 -0.71 -10.61 -9.36
C ALA A 237 -1.31 -9.90 -8.14
N ASP A 238 -1.61 -10.64 -7.07
CA ASP A 238 -2.20 -10.07 -5.85
C ASP A 238 -1.30 -9.03 -5.14
N TRP A 239 0.01 -9.18 -5.29
CA TRP A 239 1.02 -8.26 -4.73
C TRP A 239 1.24 -7.01 -5.58
N CYS A 240 0.64 -6.93 -6.77
CA CYS A 240 0.78 -5.83 -7.71
C CYS A 240 -0.28 -4.75 -7.46
N ILE A 241 0.11 -3.65 -6.81
CA ILE A 241 -0.79 -2.53 -6.49
C ILE A 241 -1.33 -1.90 -7.78
N SER A 242 -0.50 -1.68 -8.77
CA SER A 242 -0.91 -1.09 -10.06
C SER A 242 -1.91 -1.96 -10.82
N CYS A 243 -1.86 -3.28 -10.64
CA CYS A 243 -2.86 -4.20 -11.19
C CYS A 243 -4.23 -3.96 -10.53
N LYS A 244 -4.25 -3.88 -9.19
CA LYS A 244 -5.48 -3.59 -8.42
C LYS A 244 -6.03 -2.19 -8.73
N GLU A 245 -5.16 -1.21 -8.90
CA GLU A 245 -5.56 0.14 -9.31
C GLU A 245 -6.19 0.13 -10.71
N MET A 246 -5.61 -0.60 -11.66
CA MET A 246 -6.15 -0.74 -13.02
C MET A 246 -7.50 -1.45 -13.01
N GLU A 247 -7.65 -2.55 -12.26
CA GLU A 247 -8.94 -3.24 -12.10
C GLU A 247 -9.99 -2.32 -11.46
N ALA A 248 -9.62 -1.58 -10.41
CA ALA A 248 -10.54 -0.75 -9.65
C ALA A 248 -10.94 0.55 -10.36
N TYR A 249 -10.02 1.20 -11.08
CA TYR A 249 -10.23 2.54 -11.63
C TYR A 249 -10.36 2.58 -13.17
N THR A 250 -9.86 1.57 -13.87
CA THR A 250 -9.80 1.53 -15.35
C THR A 250 -10.76 0.47 -15.90
N LEU A 251 -10.53 -0.82 -15.59
CA LEU A 251 -11.31 -1.94 -16.12
C LEU A 251 -12.74 -2.01 -15.55
N SER A 252 -12.98 -1.40 -14.39
CA SER A 252 -14.31 -1.31 -13.78
C SER A 252 -15.23 -0.28 -14.47
N LYS A 253 -14.69 0.62 -15.29
CA LYS A 253 -15.46 1.70 -15.92
C LYS A 253 -16.40 1.16 -17.01
N PRO A 254 -17.64 1.66 -17.09
CA PRO A 254 -18.63 1.15 -18.04
C PRO A 254 -18.19 1.33 -19.51
N GLU A 255 -17.52 2.43 -19.83
CA GLU A 255 -16.99 2.72 -21.18
C GLU A 255 -15.95 1.68 -21.60
N VAL A 256 -15.03 1.32 -20.69
CA VAL A 256 -14.02 0.28 -20.92
C VAL A 256 -14.66 -1.09 -21.04
N LYS A 257 -15.60 -1.44 -20.16
CA LYS A 257 -16.36 -2.71 -20.26
C LYS A 257 -17.09 -2.85 -21.60
N GLN A 258 -17.68 -1.76 -22.10
CA GLN A 258 -18.36 -1.75 -23.40
C GLN A 258 -17.38 -1.93 -24.57
N ALA A 259 -16.23 -1.23 -24.54
CA ALA A 259 -15.21 -1.38 -25.57
C ALA A 259 -14.60 -2.79 -25.61
N LEU A 260 -14.51 -3.44 -24.45
CA LEU A 260 -13.99 -4.81 -24.31
C LEU A 260 -15.04 -5.91 -24.58
N ALA A 261 -16.31 -5.57 -24.82
CA ALA A 261 -17.39 -6.56 -24.92
C ALA A 261 -17.22 -7.57 -26.08
N ASN A 262 -16.54 -7.16 -27.16
CA ASN A 262 -16.28 -8.00 -28.34
C ASN A 262 -14.90 -8.67 -28.32
N ILE A 263 -14.14 -8.51 -27.24
CA ILE A 263 -12.79 -9.04 -27.07
C ILE A 263 -12.83 -10.21 -26.09
N VAL A 264 -12.09 -11.27 -26.38
CA VAL A 264 -11.90 -12.38 -25.43
C VAL A 264 -10.90 -11.94 -24.37
N LEU A 265 -11.34 -11.91 -23.11
CA LEU A 265 -10.54 -11.45 -21.99
C LEU A 265 -9.93 -12.63 -21.24
N LEU A 266 -8.61 -12.73 -21.28
CA LEU A 266 -7.82 -13.74 -20.58
C LEU A 266 -7.01 -13.07 -19.47
N GLN A 267 -6.83 -13.77 -18.35
CA GLN A 267 -5.99 -13.31 -17.25
C GLN A 267 -4.97 -14.39 -16.88
N ALA A 268 -3.69 -14.03 -16.87
CA ALA A 268 -2.60 -14.86 -16.36
C ALA A 268 -2.26 -14.42 -14.93
N ASP A 269 -2.60 -15.26 -13.95
CA ASP A 269 -2.34 -15.03 -12.53
C ASP A 269 -0.94 -15.54 -12.15
N VAL A 270 0.03 -14.62 -12.08
CA VAL A 270 1.43 -14.93 -11.76
C VAL A 270 1.76 -14.71 -10.28
N THR A 271 0.75 -14.66 -9.41
CA THR A 271 0.92 -14.41 -7.97
C THR A 271 1.88 -15.40 -7.30
N LYS A 272 1.80 -16.68 -7.69
CA LYS A 272 2.62 -17.77 -7.10
C LYS A 272 4.05 -17.82 -7.63
N ASN A 273 4.34 -17.15 -8.75
CA ASN A 273 5.66 -17.10 -9.38
C ASN A 273 6.32 -18.49 -9.57
N THR A 274 5.51 -19.45 -10.04
CA THR A 274 5.94 -20.81 -10.37
C THR A 274 6.88 -20.83 -11.59
N SER A 275 7.49 -21.98 -11.89
CA SER A 275 8.31 -22.12 -13.11
C SER A 275 7.52 -21.81 -14.38
N THR A 276 6.26 -22.24 -14.45
CA THR A 276 5.36 -21.98 -15.58
C THR A 276 5.05 -20.49 -15.73
N ASP A 277 4.84 -19.78 -14.62
CA ASP A 277 4.59 -18.33 -14.63
C ASP A 277 5.80 -17.56 -15.16
N LYS A 278 7.02 -17.97 -14.75
CA LYS A 278 8.28 -17.39 -15.23
C LYS A 278 8.51 -17.68 -16.71
N GLU A 279 8.17 -18.87 -17.17
CA GLU A 279 8.24 -19.23 -18.59
C GLU A 279 7.27 -18.38 -19.42
N LEU A 280 6.06 -18.16 -18.93
CA LEU A 280 5.07 -17.32 -19.59
C LEU A 280 5.53 -15.86 -19.68
N LEU A 281 5.99 -15.27 -18.58
CA LEU A 281 6.55 -13.91 -18.55
C LEU A 281 7.76 -13.77 -19.47
N LYS A 282 8.67 -14.76 -19.46
CA LYS A 282 9.86 -14.76 -20.31
C LYS A 282 9.52 -14.87 -21.79
N ALA A 283 8.48 -15.63 -22.16
CA ALA A 283 8.04 -15.75 -23.54
C ALA A 283 7.62 -14.41 -24.16
N PHE A 284 7.11 -13.48 -23.36
CA PHE A 284 6.70 -12.14 -23.79
C PHE A 284 7.72 -11.04 -23.42
N ASN A 285 8.88 -11.43 -22.91
CA ASN A 285 9.94 -10.52 -22.43
C ASN A 285 9.45 -9.54 -21.35
N LEU A 286 8.60 -10.01 -20.44
CA LEU A 286 8.05 -9.25 -19.32
C LEU A 286 8.83 -9.55 -18.03
N VAL A 287 9.18 -8.51 -17.28
CA VAL A 287 9.86 -8.63 -15.98
C VAL A 287 8.85 -8.89 -14.85
N GLY A 288 7.59 -8.45 -15.03
CA GLY A 288 6.50 -8.65 -14.10
C GLY A 288 5.25 -7.87 -14.49
N PRO A 289 4.15 -8.02 -13.73
CA PRO A 289 2.91 -7.27 -13.90
C PRO A 289 3.00 -5.82 -13.37
N PRO A 290 2.08 -4.91 -13.76
CA PRO A 290 0.97 -5.11 -14.69
C PRO A 290 1.43 -5.01 -16.15
N ALA A 291 0.94 -5.94 -16.98
CA ALA A 291 1.12 -5.88 -18.41
C ALA A 291 -0.14 -6.40 -19.12
N ILE A 292 -0.62 -5.68 -20.12
CA ILE A 292 -1.72 -6.12 -20.98
C ILE A 292 -1.19 -6.28 -22.40
N LEU A 293 -1.44 -7.46 -22.98
CA LEU A 293 -1.09 -7.79 -24.35
C LEU A 293 -2.36 -7.96 -25.18
N PHE A 294 -2.31 -7.53 -26.45
CA PHE A 294 -3.40 -7.75 -27.41
C PHE A 294 -2.93 -8.66 -28.54
N PHE A 295 -3.76 -9.65 -28.88
CA PHE A 295 -3.55 -10.53 -30.02
C PHE A 295 -4.63 -10.27 -31.06
N ARG A 296 -4.20 -10.16 -32.32
CA ARG A 296 -5.07 -10.00 -33.48
C ARG A 296 -5.58 -11.36 -33.96
N LEU A 297 -6.47 -11.34 -34.94
CA LEU A 297 -7.11 -12.49 -35.61
C LEU A 297 -6.13 -13.52 -36.22
N ASP A 298 -4.87 -13.12 -36.45
CA ASP A 298 -3.79 -13.98 -36.92
C ASP A 298 -3.03 -14.68 -35.78
N GLY A 299 -3.41 -14.41 -34.52
CA GLY A 299 -2.74 -14.91 -33.32
C GLY A 299 -1.39 -14.26 -33.04
N GLN A 300 -1.04 -13.19 -33.76
CA GLN A 300 0.18 -12.42 -33.52
C GLN A 300 -0.08 -11.33 -32.47
N GLU A 301 0.85 -11.21 -31.53
CA GLU A 301 0.84 -10.13 -30.57
C GLU A 301 1.07 -8.78 -31.27
N GLN A 302 0.26 -7.78 -30.93
CA GLN A 302 0.43 -6.41 -31.41
C GLN A 302 1.29 -5.64 -30.40
N GLY A 303 2.60 -5.63 -30.62
CA GLY A 303 3.57 -4.97 -29.73
C GLY A 303 3.30 -3.48 -29.52
N ASP A 304 2.73 -2.79 -30.52
CA ASP A 304 2.39 -1.36 -30.44
C ASP A 304 1.22 -1.06 -29.49
N LEU A 305 0.39 -2.06 -29.19
CA LEU A 305 -0.76 -1.95 -28.26
C LEU A 305 -0.42 -2.50 -26.87
N ARG A 306 0.84 -2.89 -26.63
CA ARG A 306 1.29 -3.43 -25.36
C ARG A 306 1.24 -2.33 -24.28
N ILE A 307 0.50 -2.61 -23.20
CA ILE A 307 0.38 -1.71 -22.05
C ILE A 307 1.26 -2.24 -20.92
N ILE A 308 2.15 -1.40 -20.42
CA ILE A 308 3.03 -1.71 -19.28
C ILE A 308 2.81 -0.64 -18.22
N GLY A 309 2.47 -1.05 -17.00
CA GLY A 309 2.14 -0.11 -15.93
C GLY A 309 0.65 0.24 -15.86
N TYR A 310 0.30 1.07 -14.88
CA TYR A 310 -1.06 1.60 -14.73
C TYR A 310 -1.35 2.65 -15.81
N GLN A 311 -2.57 2.60 -16.36
CA GLN A 311 -3.13 3.65 -17.20
C GLN A 311 -4.55 3.98 -16.73
N ASP A 312 -4.91 5.26 -16.79
CA ASP A 312 -6.28 5.71 -16.58
C ASP A 312 -7.21 5.27 -17.73
N ALA A 313 -8.52 5.41 -17.52
CA ALA A 313 -9.52 4.94 -18.47
C ALA A 313 -9.47 5.62 -19.84
N GLU A 314 -9.17 6.92 -19.90
CA GLU A 314 -9.13 7.64 -21.18
C GLU A 314 -7.91 7.21 -22.01
N THR A 315 -6.75 7.13 -21.36
CA THR A 315 -5.52 6.64 -22.00
C THR A 315 -5.68 5.20 -22.47
N PHE A 316 -6.27 4.33 -21.64
CA PHE A 316 -6.53 2.93 -21.97
C PHE A 316 -7.44 2.79 -23.21
N LEU A 317 -8.55 3.52 -23.26
CA LEU A 317 -9.47 3.53 -24.40
C LEU A 317 -8.79 4.00 -25.70
N GLY A 318 -7.86 4.95 -25.60
CA GLY A 318 -7.07 5.43 -26.75
C GLY A 318 -6.10 4.39 -27.32
N GLN A 319 -5.68 3.42 -26.50
CA GLN A 319 -4.76 2.34 -26.89
C GLN A 319 -5.46 1.03 -27.26
N LEU A 320 -6.79 0.97 -27.16
CA LEU A 320 -7.53 -0.20 -27.60
C LEU A 320 -7.42 -0.38 -29.13
N PRO A 321 -7.40 -1.63 -29.60
CA PRO A 321 -7.49 -1.88 -31.03
C PRO A 321 -8.78 -1.28 -31.59
N LYS A 322 -8.67 -0.60 -32.73
CA LYS A 322 -9.85 -0.16 -33.48
C LYS A 322 -10.40 -1.38 -34.21
N ILE A 323 -11.43 -1.99 -33.60
CA ILE A 323 -12.14 -3.17 -34.11
C ILE A 323 -13.25 -2.70 -35.06
#